data_AF-A0A3N0ZVL0-F1
#
_entry.id   AF-A0A3N0ZVL0-F1
#
_cell.length_a   1.000
_cell.length_b   1.000
_cell.length_c   1.000
_cell.angle_alpha   90.00
_cell.angle_beta   90.00
_cell.angle_gamma   90.00
#
_symmetry.space_group_name_H-M   'P 1'
#
loop_
_entity.id
_entity.type
_entity.pdbx_description
1 polymer ?
#
loop_
_entity_poly.entity_id
_entity_poly.type
_entity_poly.pdbx_seq_one_letter_code
_entity_poly.pdbx_strand_id
1 'polypeptide(L)'
;MAGGSGERFWPLSRKRRPKQLLSLLTDKTMLKESIERISSLISTDDIFIITSEILLEPIRNELVELPPENVIAEPYKRNTAPCLALSAAFIMSKYADEYS
;
A
#
# COMPACT_ATOMS: atom_id res chain seq x y z
N MET A 1 -4.39 -2.33 0.20
CA MET A 1 -4.43 -2.18 1.68
C MET A 1 -3.20 -2.84 2.29
N ALA A 2 -2.34 -2.06 2.96
CA ALA A 2 -1.04 -2.50 3.47
C ALA A 2 -0.78 -2.12 4.94
N GLY A 3 -1.81 -1.83 5.76
CA GLY A 3 -1.65 -1.38 7.17
C GLY A 3 -1.65 -2.43 8.30
N GLY A 4 -1.61 -3.74 8.00
CA GLY A 4 -1.62 -4.79 9.03
C GLY A 4 -0.40 -4.75 9.97
N SER A 5 -0.59 -4.98 11.29
CA SER A 5 0.45 -4.90 12.33
C SER A 5 1.45 -6.07 12.32
N GLY A 6 1.19 -7.12 11.54
CA GLY A 6 2.10 -8.25 11.36
C GLY A 6 2.15 -9.25 12.50
N GLU A 7 1.40 -9.08 13.60
CA GLU A 7 1.49 -9.85 14.87
C GLU A 7 1.57 -11.38 14.73
N ARG A 8 1.03 -11.98 13.66
CA ARG A 8 1.13 -13.42 13.37
C ARG A 8 2.49 -13.90 12.85
N PHE A 9 3.39 -12.99 12.50
CA PHE A 9 4.76 -13.28 12.03
C PHE A 9 5.81 -12.90 13.08
N TRP A 10 5.41 -12.72 14.34
CA TRP A 10 6.37 -12.54 15.41
C TRP A 10 7.22 -13.83 15.57
N PRO A 11 8.56 -13.76 15.69
CA PRO A 11 9.40 -12.58 15.99
C PRO A 11 9.92 -11.80 14.76
N LEU A 12 9.61 -12.23 13.53
CA LEU A 12 10.09 -11.61 12.29
C LEU A 12 9.44 -10.25 12.01
N SER A 13 8.15 -10.08 12.34
CA SER A 13 7.46 -8.79 12.26
C SER A 13 7.70 -7.96 13.53
N ARG A 14 8.34 -6.80 13.39
CA ARG A 14 8.51 -5.80 14.48
C ARG A 14 7.69 -4.55 14.16
N LYS A 15 7.38 -3.72 15.17
CA LYS A 15 6.66 -2.43 14.98
C LYS A 15 7.27 -1.52 13.88
N ARG A 16 8.59 -1.60 13.67
CA ARG A 16 9.33 -0.83 12.64
C ARG A 16 9.60 -1.60 11.34
N ARG A 17 9.19 -2.87 11.24
CA ARG A 17 9.37 -3.73 10.07
C ARG A 17 8.10 -4.57 9.86
N PRO A 18 7.06 -3.98 9.26
CA PRO A 18 5.77 -4.63 9.06
C PRO A 18 5.90 -5.82 8.11
N LYS A 19 4.96 -6.76 8.18
CA LYS A 19 5.01 -8.01 7.39
C LYS A 19 5.08 -7.78 5.86
N GLN A 20 4.53 -6.66 5.40
CA GLN A 20 4.41 -6.29 3.98
C GLN A 20 5.78 -6.01 3.37
N LEU A 21 6.76 -5.61 4.19
CA LEU A 21 8.14 -5.36 3.83
C LEU A 21 9.06 -6.53 4.25
N LEU A 22 8.49 -7.71 4.51
CA LEU A 22 9.25 -8.95 4.69
C LEU A 22 9.39 -9.65 3.35
N SER A 23 10.59 -10.11 3.05
CA SER A 23 10.85 -11.08 1.99
C SER A 23 10.72 -12.47 2.61
N LEU A 24 9.62 -13.19 2.32
CA LEU A 24 9.30 -14.47 2.96
C LEU A 24 9.65 -15.69 2.10
N LEU A 25 9.53 -15.56 0.78
CA LEU A 25 9.67 -16.67 -0.18
C LEU A 25 10.71 -16.39 -1.27
N THR A 26 11.06 -15.13 -1.47
CA THR A 26 12.00 -14.64 -2.49
C THR A 26 12.86 -13.52 -1.91
N ASP A 27 13.74 -12.94 -2.73
CA ASP A 27 14.53 -11.75 -2.36
C ASP A 27 13.69 -10.46 -2.36
N LYS A 28 12.46 -10.51 -2.90
CA LYS A 28 11.54 -9.36 -2.98
C LYS A 28 10.61 -9.33 -1.78
N THR A 29 10.17 -8.15 -1.41
CA THR A 29 9.13 -8.00 -0.38
C THR A 29 7.79 -8.49 -0.90
N MET A 30 6.92 -8.94 0.00
CA MET A 30 5.55 -9.34 -0.36
C MET A 30 4.77 -8.22 -1.10
N LEU A 31 5.06 -6.96 -0.75
CA LEU A 31 4.42 -5.82 -1.39
C LEU A 31 4.90 -5.67 -2.83
N LYS A 32 6.21 -5.75 -3.08
CA LYS A 32 6.77 -5.66 -4.44
C LYS A 32 6.31 -6.81 -5.33
N GLU A 33 6.27 -8.04 -4.80
CA GLU A 33 5.68 -9.19 -5.52
C GLU A 33 4.20 -8.96 -5.89
N SER A 34 3.45 -8.30 -5.01
CA SER A 34 2.04 -7.99 -5.26
C SER A 34 1.87 -6.92 -6.33
N ILE A 35 2.76 -5.92 -6.38
CA ILE A 35 2.79 -4.90 -7.43
C ILE A 35 3.17 -5.51 -8.77
N GLU A 36 4.27 -6.24 -8.85
CA GLU A 36 4.72 -6.85 -10.11
C GLU A 36 3.65 -7.76 -10.74
N ARG A 37 2.89 -8.49 -9.91
CA ARG A 37 1.78 -9.33 -10.40
C ARG A 37 0.67 -8.50 -11.04
N ILE A 38 0.29 -7.36 -10.45
CA ILE A 38 -0.82 -6.53 -10.95
C ILE A 38 -0.38 -5.56 -12.06
N SER A 39 0.89 -5.13 -12.08
CA SER A 39 1.43 -4.21 -13.10
C SER A 39 1.40 -4.78 -14.53
N SER A 40 1.25 -6.10 -14.67
CA SER A 40 1.01 -6.74 -15.98
C SER A 40 -0.40 -6.48 -16.56
N LEU A 41 -1.34 -6.00 -15.72
CA LEU A 41 -2.75 -5.79 -16.06
C LEU A 41 -3.19 -4.32 -15.93
N ILE A 42 -2.55 -3.55 -15.05
CA ILE A 42 -2.94 -2.19 -14.69
C ILE A 42 -1.70 -1.30 -14.70
N SER A 43 -1.80 -0.07 -15.23
CA SER A 43 -0.71 0.90 -15.17
C SER A 43 -0.32 1.21 -13.72
N THR A 44 0.96 1.46 -13.47
CA THR A 44 1.45 1.90 -12.15
C THR A 44 0.79 3.22 -11.69
N ASP A 45 0.34 4.05 -12.64
CA ASP A 45 -0.37 5.31 -12.36
C ASP A 45 -1.74 5.10 -11.70
N ASP A 46 -2.33 3.91 -11.87
CA ASP A 46 -3.66 3.53 -11.40
C ASP A 46 -3.62 2.51 -10.24
N ILE A 47 -2.43 2.26 -9.69
CA ILE A 47 -2.25 1.40 -8.52
C ILE A 47 -2.13 2.27 -7.27
N PHE A 48 -3.03 2.04 -6.30
CA PHE A 48 -3.08 2.79 -5.04
C PHE A 48 -2.79 1.90 -3.82
N ILE A 49 -2.00 2.42 -2.89
CA ILE A 49 -1.66 1.74 -1.63
C ILE A 49 -2.14 2.58 -0.46
N ILE A 50 -3.20 2.11 0.19
CA ILE A 50 -3.60 2.62 1.50
C ILE A 50 -2.86 1.87 2.61
N THR A 51 -2.17 2.61 3.49
CA THR A 51 -1.31 2.07 4.55
C THR A 51 -1.41 2.91 5.82
N SER A 52 -0.66 2.59 6.88
CA SER A 52 -0.55 3.46 8.07
C SER A 52 0.59 4.46 7.93
N GLU A 53 0.52 5.60 8.62
CA GLU A 53 1.54 6.66 8.62
C GLU A 53 2.99 6.16 8.74
N ILE A 54 3.27 5.25 9.68
CA ILE A 54 4.62 4.70 9.90
C ILE A 54 5.19 3.93 8.70
N LEU A 55 4.35 3.51 7.76
CA LEU A 55 4.71 2.72 6.58
C LEU A 55 4.70 3.54 5.29
N LEU A 56 4.25 4.79 5.34
CA LEU A 56 4.14 5.65 4.16
C LEU A 56 5.49 5.80 3.45
N GLU A 57 6.48 6.32 4.18
CA GLU A 57 7.82 6.56 3.64
C GLU A 57 8.59 5.27 3.32
N PRO A 58 8.57 4.21 4.16
CA PRO A 58 9.15 2.92 3.79
C PRO A 58 8.60 2.36 2.48
N ILE A 59 7.28 2.45 2.25
CA ILE A 59 6.66 1.93 1.03
C ILE A 59 7.04 2.78 -0.19
N ARG A 60 7.02 4.11 -0.08
CA ARG A 60 7.44 5.01 -1.17
C ARG A 60 8.88 4.77 -1.61
N ASN A 61 9.78 4.57 -0.65
CA ASN A 61 11.19 4.29 -0.95
C ASN A 61 11.40 2.92 -1.62
N GLU A 62 10.54 1.95 -1.32
CA GLU A 62 10.65 0.59 -1.87
C GLU A 62 10.00 0.45 -3.27
N LEU A 63 8.93 1.23 -3.50
CA LEU A 63 8.11 1.20 -4.71
C LEU A 63 8.24 2.50 -5.50
N VAL A 64 9.47 2.84 -5.88
CA VAL A 64 9.79 4.04 -6.67
C VAL A 64 9.12 4.05 -8.04
N GLU A 65 8.64 2.90 -8.51
CA GLU A 65 7.84 2.74 -9.72
C GLU A 65 6.40 3.27 -9.60
N LEU A 66 5.89 3.50 -8.39
CA LEU A 66 4.56 4.05 -8.17
C LEU A 66 4.64 5.56 -7.93
N PRO A 67 3.65 6.35 -8.42
CA PRO A 67 3.54 7.75 -8.04
C PRO A 67 3.45 7.90 -6.51
N PRO A 68 4.27 8.75 -5.86
CA PRO A 68 4.25 8.92 -4.40
C PRO A 68 2.89 9.30 -3.83
N GLU A 69 2.08 10.03 -4.60
CA GLU A 69 0.70 10.41 -4.28
C GLU A 69 -0.27 9.23 -4.22
N ASN A 70 0.05 8.12 -4.89
CA ASN A 70 -0.76 6.90 -4.86
C ASN A 70 -0.52 6.07 -3.59
N VAL A 71 0.48 6.40 -2.78
CA VAL A 71 0.70 5.82 -1.46
C VAL A 71 0.13 6.76 -0.41
N ILE A 72 -0.95 6.32 0.26
CA ILE A 72 -1.78 7.15 1.12
C ILE A 72 -1.78 6.57 2.53
N ALA A 73 -1.54 7.41 3.53
CA ALA A 73 -1.64 7.04 4.93
C ALA A 73 -3.08 7.20 5.44
N GLU A 74 -3.60 6.16 6.10
CA GLU A 74 -4.82 6.26 6.89
C GLU A 74 -4.53 7.05 8.16
N PRO A 75 -5.39 8.04 8.51
CA PRO A 75 -5.21 8.83 9.72
C PRO A 75 -5.34 7.97 10.98
N TYR A 76 -6.16 6.91 10.93
CA TYR A 76 -6.34 5.96 12.01
C TYR A 76 -6.58 4.57 11.42
N LYS A 77 -5.95 3.55 12.00
CA LYS A 77 -6.20 2.15 11.63
C LYS A 77 -7.60 1.73 12.11
N ARG A 78 -8.59 1.78 11.21
CA ARG A 78 -10.00 1.51 11.52
C ARG A 78 -10.59 0.31 10.76
N ASN A 79 -9.78 -0.72 10.50
CA ASN A 79 -10.15 -1.92 9.74
C ASN A 79 -10.50 -1.63 8.26
N THR A 80 -11.05 -2.61 7.56
CA THR A 80 -11.16 -2.62 6.09
C THR A 80 -12.14 -1.59 5.53
N ALA A 81 -13.31 -1.39 6.15
CA ALA A 81 -14.35 -0.53 5.57
C ALA A 81 -13.91 0.95 5.44
N PRO A 82 -13.30 1.58 6.47
CA PRO A 82 -12.77 2.93 6.35
C PRO A 82 -11.60 3.04 5.36
N CYS A 83 -10.75 2.02 5.27
CA CYS A 83 -9.69 1.96 4.27
C CYS A 83 -10.27 2.01 2.84
N LEU A 84 -11.31 1.21 2.57
CA LEU A 84 -11.97 1.20 1.26
C LEU A 84 -12.69 2.51 0.94
N ALA A 85 -13.37 3.10 1.94
CA ALA A 85 -14.02 4.39 1.77
C ALA A 85 -13.01 5.50 1.41
N LEU A 86 -11.85 5.51 2.08
CA LEU A 86 -10.76 6.44 1.76
C LEU A 86 -10.19 6.20 0.36
N SER A 87 -9.96 4.94 -0.02
CA SER A 87 -9.54 4.59 -1.39
C SER A 87 -10.51 5.13 -2.44
N ALA A 88 -11.81 4.87 -2.27
CA ALA A 88 -12.82 5.29 -3.21
C ALA A 88 -12.88 6.81 -3.33
N ALA A 89 -12.85 7.53 -2.20
CA ALA A 89 -12.84 9.00 -2.19
C ALA A 89 -11.63 9.58 -2.92
N PHE A 90 -10.45 9.00 -2.72
CA PHE A 90 -9.24 9.46 -3.39
C PHE A 90 -9.29 9.23 -4.91
N ILE A 91 -9.71 8.03 -5.33
CA ILE A 91 -9.85 7.68 -6.75
C ILE A 91 -10.87 8.61 -7.42
N MET A 92 -12.05 8.79 -6.81
CA MET A 92 -13.06 9.71 -7.34
C MET A 92 -12.54 11.14 -7.46
N SER A 93 -11.72 11.61 -6.50
CA SER A 93 -11.11 12.94 -6.57
C SER A 93 -10.05 13.04 -7.66
N LYS A 94 -9.26 11.99 -7.90
CA LYS A 94 -8.18 11.98 -8.90
C LYS A 94 -8.73 12.01 -10.33
N TYR A 95 -9.83 11.30 -10.58
CA TYR A 95 -10.46 11.20 -11.90
C TYR A 95 -11.74 12.04 -12.03
N ALA A 96 -11.98 12.99 -11.11
CA ALA A 96 -13.19 13.82 -11.11
C ALA A 96 -13.37 14.61 -12.42
N ASP A 97 -12.25 15.02 -13.04
CA ASP A 97 -12.23 15.84 -14.25
C ASP A 97 -12.30 15.02 -15.55
N GLU A 98 -12.14 13.69 -15.51
CA GLU A 98 -12.18 12.84 -16.71
C GLU A 98 -13.62 12.54 -17.19
N TYR A 99 -14.62 12.83 -16.36
CA TYR A 99 -16.03 12.57 -16.63
C TYR A 99 -16.91 13.85 -16.63
N SER A 100 -16.28 15.04 -16.62
CA SER A 100 -16.95 16.34 -16.80
C SER A 100 -16.84 16.83 -18.24
#